data_AF-A0A5R9PZ64-F1
#
_entry.id   AF-A0A5R9PZ64-F1
#
_cell.length_a   1.000
_cell.length_b   1.000
_cell.length_c   1.000
_cell.angle_alpha   90.00
_cell.angle_beta   90.00
_cell.angle_gamma   90.00
#
_symmetry.space_group_name_H-M   'P 1'
#
loop_
_entity.id
_entity.type
_entity.pdbx_description
1 polymer ?
#
loop_
_entity_poly.entity_id
_entity_poly.type
_entity_poly.pdbx_seq_one_letter_code
_entity_poly.pdbx_strand_id
1 'polypeptide(L)'
;MPDHIHLLIKLGCILELGQVIKFFKGRTATLLRNTVTGKVWQKGYYDTCIRREEELLNQARYIITNPLRKGLCEHVSEYSYWDCIYLNNAK
;
A
#
# COMPACT_ATOMS: atom_id res chain seq x y z
N MET A 1 5.33 5.34 -1.14
CA MET A 1 5.66 6.47 -2.03
C MET A 1 5.68 7.75 -1.19
N PRO A 2 6.38 8.83 -1.60
CA PRO A 2 6.45 10.06 -0.80
C PRO A 2 5.09 10.75 -0.59
N ASP A 3 4.17 10.59 -1.55
CA ASP A 3 2.89 11.29 -1.63
C ASP A 3 1.66 10.37 -1.50
N HIS A 4 1.83 9.05 -1.60
CA HIS A 4 0.75 8.07 -1.48
C HIS A 4 1.23 6.70 -0.98
N ILE A 5 0.26 5.81 -0.75
CA ILE A 5 0.51 4.42 -0.38
C ILE A 5 -0.27 3.48 -1.31
N HIS A 6 0.32 2.31 -1.57
CA HIS A 6 -0.38 1.17 -2.14
C HIS A 6 -0.42 0.08 -1.07
N LEU A 7 -1.59 -0.51 -0.84
CA LEU A 7 -1.79 -1.54 0.18
C LEU A 7 -2.35 -2.79 -0.48
N LEU A 8 -1.78 -3.93 -0.11
CA LEU A 8 -2.33 -5.25 -0.40
C LEU A 8 -2.79 -5.87 0.91
N ILE A 9 -4.12 -6.00 1.07
CA ILE A 9 -4.72 -6.45 2.32
C ILE A 9 -5.73 -7.56 2.08
N LYS A 10 -5.79 -8.50 3.03
CA LYS A 10 -6.87 -9.48 3.12
C LYS A 10 -7.86 -9.02 4.18
N LEU A 11 -9.13 -8.88 3.80
CA LEU A 11 -10.19 -8.53 4.75
C LEU A 11 -10.56 -9.75 5.61
N GLY A 12 -10.92 -9.48 6.86
CA GLY A 12 -11.61 -10.43 7.72
C GLY A 12 -13.12 -10.47 7.41
N CYS A 13 -13.91 -11.06 8.30
CA CYS A 13 -15.35 -11.19 8.15
C CYS A 13 -16.19 -10.09 8.82
N ILE A 14 -15.55 -9.15 9.53
CA ILE A 14 -16.26 -8.17 10.37
C ILE A 14 -16.41 -6.81 9.68
N LEU A 15 -15.35 -6.35 9.00
CA LEU A 15 -15.30 -5.00 8.42
C LEU A 15 -15.19 -5.07 6.91
N GLU A 16 -15.99 -4.24 6.24
CA GLU A 16 -15.85 -3.97 4.82
C GLU A 16 -14.63 -3.08 4.53
N LEU A 17 -14.14 -3.11 3.29
CA LEU A 17 -12.98 -2.32 2.87
C LEU A 17 -13.10 -0.84 3.23
N GLY A 18 -14.26 -0.23 2.96
CA GLY A 18 -14.49 1.18 3.23
C GLY A 18 -14.38 1.54 4.71
N GLN A 19 -14.79 0.63 5.61
CA GLN A 19 -14.64 0.81 7.06
C GLN A 19 -13.18 0.68 7.47
N VAL A 20 -12.45 -0.31 6.96
CA VAL A 20 -11.01 -0.47 7.22
C VAL A 20 -10.24 0.78 6.79
N ILE A 21 -10.47 1.28 5.58
CA ILE A 21 -9.81 2.48 5.07
C ILE A 21 -10.20 3.73 5.87
N LYS A 22 -11.47 3.86 6.28
CA LYS A 22 -11.92 4.96 7.16
C LYS A 22 -11.15 4.97 8.47
N PHE A 23 -11.04 3.81 9.13
CA PHE A 23 -10.30 3.70 10.40
C PHE A 23 -8.81 3.94 10.21
N PHE A 24 -8.18 3.34 9.20
CA PHE A 24 -6.77 3.54 8.88
C PHE A 24 -6.45 5.03 8.69
N LYS A 25 -7.20 5.72 7.83
CA LYS A 25 -6.96 7.14 7.52
C LYS A 25 -7.24 8.04 8.72
N GLY A 26 -8.29 7.76 9.49
CA GLY A 26 -8.62 8.54 10.69
C GLY A 26 -7.59 8.41 11.81
N ARG A 27 -7.13 7.17 12.08
CA ARG A 27 -6.12 6.89 13.11
C ARG A 27 -4.78 7.52 12.73
N THR A 28 -4.29 7.28 11.52
CA THR A 28 -3.01 7.83 11.06
C THR A 28 -3.03 9.36 10.98
N ALA A 29 -4.12 9.98 10.51
CA ALA A 29 -4.24 11.44 10.52
C ALA A 29 -4.23 12.03 11.94
N THR A 30 -4.79 11.32 12.93
CA THR A 30 -4.74 11.74 14.32
C THR A 30 -3.32 11.66 14.88
N LEU A 31 -2.61 10.57 14.61
CA LEU A 31 -1.21 10.39 15.04
C LEU A 31 -0.28 11.43 14.41
N LEU A 32 -0.53 11.82 13.15
CA LEU A 32 0.30 12.75 12.40
C LEU A 32 -0.11 14.22 12.57
N ARG A 33 -1.13 14.52 13.38
CA ARG A 33 -1.71 15.88 13.50
C ARG A 33 -0.70 16.94 13.89
N ASN A 34 0.29 16.60 14.71
CA ASN A 34 1.32 17.53 15.18
C ASN A 34 2.57 17.55 14.28
N THR A 35 2.62 16.68 13.27
CA THR A 35 3.77 16.54 12.34
C THR A 35 3.48 17.08 10.95
N VAL A 36 2.19 17.13 10.55
CA VAL A 36 1.77 17.53 9.22
C VAL A 36 0.73 18.64 9.33
N THR A 37 0.96 19.75 8.63
CA THR A 37 -0.03 20.84 8.50
C THR A 37 -1.04 20.51 7.41
N GLY A 38 -2.33 20.60 7.71
CA GLY A 38 -3.41 20.38 6.75
C GLY A 38 -3.95 18.95 6.73
N LYS A 39 -4.65 18.59 5.64
CA LYS A 39 -5.25 17.25 5.49
C LYS A 39 -4.18 16.24 5.07
N VAL A 40 -3.95 15.23 5.91
CA VAL A 40 -3.01 14.14 5.64
C VAL A 40 -3.43 13.30 4.43
N TRP A 41 -4.74 13.05 4.27
CA TRP A 41 -5.24 12.14 3.23
C TRP A 41 -6.21 12.82 2.25
N GLN A 42 -6.08 12.47 0.96
CA GLN A 42 -7.08 12.78 -0.06
C GLN A 42 -8.44 12.14 0.24
N LYS A 43 -9.55 12.68 -0.30
CA LYS A 43 -10.89 12.06 -0.16
C LYS A 43 -10.97 10.77 -0.99
N GLY A 44 -11.67 9.75 -0.48
CA GLY A 44 -11.83 8.47 -1.18
C GLY A 44 -10.58 7.59 -1.15
N TYR A 45 -10.62 6.52 -1.95
CA TYR A 45 -9.53 5.59 -2.21
C TYR A 45 -9.81 4.88 -3.54
N TYR A 46 -8.78 4.27 -4.12
CA TYR A 46 -8.91 3.38 -5.27
C TYR A 46 -8.68 1.95 -4.81
N ASP A 47 -9.51 1.02 -5.28
CA ASP A 47 -9.38 -0.39 -4.94
C ASP A 47 -9.64 -1.30 -6.15
N THR A 48 -9.12 -2.52 -6.04
CA THR A 48 -9.35 -3.60 -6.99
C THR A 48 -9.35 -4.92 -6.21
N CYS A 49 -10.39 -5.72 -6.39
CA CYS A 49 -10.50 -7.02 -5.73
C CYS A 49 -9.70 -8.08 -6.51
N ILE A 50 -8.78 -8.75 -5.80
CA ILE A 50 -7.95 -9.82 -6.35
C ILE A 50 -8.70 -11.14 -6.20
N ARG A 51 -8.93 -11.83 -7.31
CA ARG A 51 -9.76 -13.05 -7.34
C ARG A 51 -8.95 -14.34 -7.49
N ARG A 52 -7.70 -14.24 -7.93
CA ARG A 52 -6.82 -15.37 -8.22
C ARG A 52 -5.44 -15.17 -7.61
N GLU A 53 -4.79 -16.25 -7.23
CA GLU A 53 -3.45 -16.21 -6.64
C GLU A 53 -2.40 -15.64 -7.60
N GLU A 54 -2.52 -15.91 -8.90
CA GLU A 54 -1.63 -15.35 -9.92
C GLU A 54 -1.73 -13.81 -9.98
N GLU A 55 -2.93 -13.27 -9.78
CA GLU A 55 -3.14 -11.82 -9.67
C GLU A 55 -2.54 -11.26 -8.38
N LEU A 56 -2.56 -12.02 -7.28
CA LEU A 56 -1.96 -11.63 -6.01
C LEU A 56 -0.46 -11.36 -6.15
N LEU A 57 0.27 -12.30 -6.78
CA LEU A 57 1.71 -12.16 -7.02
C LEU A 57 2.02 -10.95 -7.90
N ASN A 58 1.23 -10.77 -8.97
CA ASN A 58 1.40 -9.64 -9.88
C ASN A 58 1.17 -8.29 -9.16
N GLN A 59 0.14 -8.20 -8.31
CA GLN A 59 -0.12 -6.98 -7.54
C GLN A 59 0.96 -6.72 -6.47
N ALA A 60 1.41 -7.75 -5.76
CA ALA A 60 2.49 -7.61 -4.78
C ALA A 60 3.78 -7.09 -5.45
N ARG A 61 4.16 -7.66 -6.60
CA ARG A 61 5.32 -7.23 -7.39
C ARG A 61 5.13 -5.83 -7.97
N TYR A 62 3.93 -5.50 -8.42
CA TYR A 62 3.61 -4.15 -8.87
C TYR A 62 3.85 -3.13 -7.74
N ILE A 63 3.35 -3.40 -6.53
CA ILE A 63 3.49 -2.51 -5.37
C ILE A 63 4.95 -2.20 -5.09
N ILE A 64 5.80 -3.21 -4.92
CA ILE A 64 7.21 -3.03 -4.56
C ILE A 64 8.08 -2.45 -5.68
N THR A 65 7.63 -2.51 -6.93
CA THR A 65 8.34 -1.90 -8.08
C THR A 65 7.91 -0.45 -8.33
N ASN A 66 6.90 0.08 -7.65
CA ASN A 66 6.51 1.50 -7.80
C ASN A 66 7.65 2.50 -7.51
N PRO A 67 8.48 2.31 -6.46
CA PRO A 67 9.63 3.18 -6.23
C PRO A 67 10.59 3.25 -7.43
N LEU A 68 10.87 2.10 -8.07
CA LEU A 68 11.68 2.03 -9.30
C LEU A 68 11.03 2.80 -10.44
N ARG A 69 9.74 2.55 -10.69
CA ARG A 69 8.97 3.19 -11.77
C ARG A 69 8.90 4.72 -11.61
N LYS A 70 9.12 5.20 -10.40
CA LYS A 70 9.10 6.62 -10.02
C LYS A 70 10.50 7.21 -9.87
N GLY A 71 11.55 6.44 -10.14
CA GLY A 71 12.94 6.90 -10.06
C GLY A 71 13.40 7.26 -8.65
N LEU A 72 12.78 6.66 -7.62
CA LEU A 72 13.15 6.90 -6.21
C LEU A 72 14.36 6.06 -5.76
N CYS A 73 14.66 5.00 -6.49
CA CYS A 73 15.80 4.11 -6.28
C CYS A 73 16.15 3.39 -7.59
N GLU A 74 17.36 2.85 -7.67
CA GLU A 74 17.82 2.00 -8.79
C GLU A 74 17.52 0.53 -8.52
N HIS A 75 17.51 0.14 -7.24
CA HIS A 75 17.15 -1.18 -6.79
C HIS A 75 16.00 -1.14 -5.79
N VAL A 76 15.07 -2.11 -5.88
CA VAL A 76 13.93 -2.21 -4.94
C VAL A 76 14.43 -2.23 -3.49
N SER A 77 15.56 -2.89 -3.23
CA SER A 77 16.18 -3.02 -1.91
C SER A 77 16.61 -1.71 -1.24
N GLU A 78 16.70 -0.62 -1.98
CA GLU A 78 17.11 0.69 -1.47
C GLU A 78 15.94 1.48 -0.89
N TYR A 79 14.69 1.08 -1.20
CA TYR A 79 13.51 1.79 -0.73
C TYR A 79 13.02 1.24 0.60
N SER A 80 13.13 1.94 1.73
CA SER A 80 12.90 1.41 3.09
C SER A 80 11.63 0.57 3.36
N TYR A 81 10.62 0.62 2.48
CA TYR A 81 9.37 -0.14 2.58
C TYR A 81 9.22 -1.20 1.46
N TRP A 82 10.34 -1.76 0.99
CA TRP A 82 10.40 -2.66 -0.16
C TRP A 82 10.12 -4.14 0.15
N ASP A 83 10.08 -4.53 1.43
CA ASP A 83 10.04 -5.92 1.85
C ASP A 83 8.80 -6.66 1.30
N CYS A 84 9.05 -7.82 0.68
CA CYS A 84 8.04 -8.64 0.04
C CYS A 84 8.47 -10.10 -0.03
N ILE A 85 7.60 -11.01 0.39
CA ILE A 85 7.87 -12.46 0.32
C ILE A 85 7.75 -13.05 -1.09
N TYR A 86 7.26 -12.27 -2.07
CA TYR A 86 6.96 -12.73 -3.43
C TYR A 86 8.01 -12.34 -4.49
N LEU A 87 9.25 -12.14 -4.04
CA LEU A 87 10.37 -11.67 -4.88
C LEU A 87 10.87 -12.73 -5.87
N ASN A 88 10.80 -14.02 -5.51
CA ASN A 88 11.30 -15.12 -6.34
C ASN A 88 10.16 -16.01 -6.84
N ASN A 89 10.25 -16.44 -8.09
CA ASN A 89 9.61 -17.68 -8.53
C ASN A 89 10.53 -18.82 -8.09
N ALA A 90 10.42 -19.29 -6.84
CA ALA A 90 10.95 -20.61 -6.53
C ALA A 90 10.03 -21.62 -7.23
N LYS A 91 10.43 -22.02 -8.44
CA LYS A 91 10.13 -23.37 -8.92
C LYS A 91 11.04 -24.34 -8.20
#